data_AF-A0A2P7B9F2-F1
#
_entry.id   AF-A0A2P7B9F2-F1
#
_cell.length_a   1.000
_cell.length_b   1.000
_cell.length_c   1.000
_cell.angle_alpha   90.00
_cell.angle_beta   90.00
_cell.angle_gamma   90.00
#
_symmetry.space_group_name_H-M   'P 1'
#
loop_
_entity.id
_entity.type
_entity.pdbx_description
1 polymer ?
#
loop_
_entity_poly.entity_id
_entity_poly.type
_entity_poly.pdbx_seq_one_letter_code
_entity_poly.pdbx_strand_id
1 'polypeptide(L)'
;MRSFLIFWAGPLGFLWGWYFLSYYDLSMGMYFFSRDMHDLVFRIYGNALGIAPESIPPLVARACIFDTGLVLSLIAFRRRKKILAWVRAWRAARVAYGKELPSVSVS
;
A
#
# COMPACT_ATOMS: atom_id res chain seq x y z
N MET A 1 -11.77 -4.65 -13.53
CA MET A 1 -11.27 -4.30 -12.18
C MET A 1 -9.76 -4.47 -12.03
N ARG A 2 -9.14 -5.55 -12.56
CA ARG A 2 -7.68 -5.72 -12.51
C ARG A 2 -6.93 -4.56 -13.18
N SER A 3 -7.34 -4.15 -14.38
CA SER A 3 -6.70 -3.02 -15.09
C SER A 3 -6.82 -1.71 -14.31
N PHE A 4 -7.99 -1.41 -13.73
CA PHE A 4 -8.17 -0.22 -12.88
C PHE A 4 -7.20 -0.20 -11.69
N LEU A 5 -7.00 -1.34 -11.02
CA LEU A 5 -6.05 -1.44 -9.92
C LEU A 5 -4.60 -1.31 -10.39
N ILE A 6 -4.24 -1.83 -11.56
CA ILE A 6 -2.87 -1.72 -12.10
C ILE A 6 -2.57 -0.28 -12.51
N PHE A 7 -3.50 0.38 -13.20
CA PHE A 7 -3.36 1.79 -13.58
C PHE A 7 -3.39 2.74 -12.38
N TRP A 8 -4.01 2.34 -11.27
CA TRP A 8 -4.00 3.12 -10.02
C TRP A 8 -2.74 2.84 -9.17
N ALA A 9 -2.39 1.57 -8.95
CA ALA A 9 -1.26 1.18 -8.11
C ALA A 9 0.10 1.36 -8.81
N GLY A 10 0.14 1.34 -10.14
CA GLY A 10 1.36 1.50 -10.92
C GLY A 10 2.05 2.85 -10.68
N PRO A 11 1.37 3.99 -10.91
CA PRO A 11 1.91 5.31 -10.62
C PRO A 11 2.30 5.49 -9.15
N LEU A 12 1.48 4.98 -8.23
CA LEU A 12 1.77 5.03 -6.80
C LEU A 12 3.04 4.25 -6.46
N GLY A 13 3.14 3.01 -6.96
CA GLY A 13 4.29 2.14 -6.74
C GLY A 13 5.56 2.69 -7.38
N PHE A 14 5.46 3.33 -8.54
CA PHE A 14 6.59 4.03 -9.14
C PHE A 14 7.06 5.20 -8.29
N LEU A 15 6.14 6.05 -7.81
CA LEU A 15 6.45 7.18 -6.95
C LEU A 15 7.10 6.74 -5.63
N TRP A 16 6.53 5.72 -4.97
CA TRP A 16 7.11 5.16 -3.75
C TRP A 16 8.44 4.46 -4.00
N GLY A 17 8.54 3.68 -5.08
CA GLY A 17 9.77 3.00 -5.46
C GLY A 17 10.91 4.00 -5.68
N TRP A 18 10.67 5.04 -6.45
CA TRP A 18 11.63 6.13 -6.63
C TRP A 18 11.94 6.87 -5.32
N TYR A 19 10.92 7.19 -4.52
CA TYR A 19 11.11 7.86 -3.23
C TYR A 19 12.05 7.06 -2.32
N PHE A 20 11.82 5.75 -2.16
CA PHE A 20 12.67 4.91 -1.32
C PHE A 20 14.08 4.73 -1.91
N LEU A 21 14.20 4.48 -3.21
CA LEU A 21 15.51 4.35 -3.86
C LEU A 21 16.35 5.61 -3.67
N SER A 22 15.76 6.78 -3.95
CA SER A 22 16.44 8.07 -3.81
C SER A 22 16.70 8.46 -2.36
N TYR A 23 15.79 8.12 -1.45
CA TYR A 23 15.97 8.39 -0.02
C TYR A 23 17.15 7.61 0.58
N TYR A 24 17.35 6.36 0.17
CA TYR A 24 18.45 5.48 0.59
C TYR A 24 19.72 5.62 -0.29
N ASP A 25 19.75 6.58 -1.20
CA ASP A 25 20.85 6.81 -2.14
C ASP A 25 21.25 5.57 -2.98
N LEU A 26 20.24 4.78 -3.36
CA LEU A 26 20.39 3.64 -4.27
C LEU A 26 20.47 4.13 -5.72
N SER A 27 21.48 4.96 -5.99
CA SER A 27 21.65 5.62 -7.28
C SER A 27 21.93 4.64 -8.42
N MET A 28 22.60 3.51 -8.15
CA MET A 28 23.00 2.53 -9.17
C MET A 28 23.75 3.17 -10.37
N GLY A 29 24.43 4.31 -10.14
CA GLY A 29 25.07 5.11 -11.18
C GLY A 29 24.15 6.09 -11.94
N MET A 30 22.85 6.13 -11.62
CA MET A 30 21.87 7.08 -12.16
C MET A 30 21.59 8.20 -11.17
N TYR A 31 21.81 9.46 -11.60
CA TYR A 31 21.50 10.65 -10.79
C TYR A 31 20.03 10.74 -10.37
N PHE A 32 19.12 10.18 -11.16
CA PHE A 32 17.68 10.21 -10.85
C PHE A 32 17.34 9.52 -9.51
N PHE A 33 18.09 8.49 -9.11
CA PHE A 33 17.89 7.76 -7.86
C PHE A 33 18.88 8.19 -6.77
N SER A 34 19.54 9.34 -6.92
CA SER A 34 20.44 9.86 -5.89
C SER A 34 19.69 10.66 -4.83
N ARG A 35 20.34 10.82 -3.68
CA ARG A 35 19.86 11.71 -2.61
C ARG A 35 19.79 13.17 -3.04
N ASP A 36 20.74 13.63 -3.85
CA ASP A 36 20.77 15.02 -4.33
C ASP A 36 19.53 15.35 -5.18
N MET A 37 19.13 14.44 -6.06
CA MET A 37 17.92 14.61 -6.86
C MET A 37 16.67 14.61 -5.99
N HIS A 38 16.61 13.74 -4.98
CA HIS A 38 15.53 13.71 -3.99
C HIS A 38 15.35 15.08 -3.34
N ASP A 39 16.42 15.61 -2.75
CA ASP A 39 16.38 16.87 -2.02
C ASP A 39 16.09 18.07 -2.96
N LEU A 40 16.61 18.04 -4.20
CA LEU A 40 16.29 19.05 -5.22
C LEU A 40 14.78 19.07 -5.55
N VAL A 41 14.19 17.90 -5.80
CA VAL A 41 12.76 17.78 -6.13
C VAL A 41 11.91 18.27 -4.96
N PHE A 42 12.21 17.85 -3.74
CA PHE A 42 11.47 18.32 -2.56
C PHE A 42 11.64 19.82 -2.29
N ARG A 43 12.81 20.40 -2.58
CA ARG A 43 13.01 21.86 -2.50
C ARG A 43 12.15 22.62 -3.50
N ILE A 44 12.08 22.14 -4.75
CA ILE A 44 11.23 22.74 -5.79
C ILE A 44 9.76 22.68 -5.38
N TYR A 45 9.29 21.52 -4.91
CA TYR A 45 7.90 21.37 -4.46
C TYR A 45 7.61 22.16 -3.18
N GLY A 46 8.53 22.22 -2.23
CA GLY A 46 8.39 23.02 -1.02
C GLY A 46 8.23 24.50 -1.34
N ASN A 47 9.06 25.02 -2.24
CA ASN A 47 8.96 26.39 -2.72
C ASN A 47 7.65 26.65 -3.49
N ALA A 48 7.22 25.72 -4.34
CA ALA A 48 5.98 25.86 -5.11
C ALA A 48 4.72 25.82 -4.23
N LEU A 49 4.72 25.00 -3.18
CA LEU A 49 3.60 24.82 -2.26
C LEU A 49 3.64 25.78 -1.06
N GLY A 50 4.75 26.50 -0.86
CA GLY A 50 4.94 27.39 0.29
C GLY A 50 5.05 26.65 1.63
N ILE A 51 5.49 25.39 1.62
CA ILE A 51 5.63 24.55 2.81
C ILE A 51 7.05 23.99 2.93
N ALA A 52 7.44 23.58 4.14
CA ALA A 52 8.75 22.98 4.37
C ALA A 52 8.90 21.67 3.56
N PRO A 53 10.03 21.46 2.84
CA PRO A 53 10.26 20.27 2.02
C PRO A 53 10.07 18.95 2.80
N GLU A 54 10.55 18.91 4.04
CA GLU A 54 10.43 17.81 4.99
C GLU A 54 8.98 17.47 5.40
N SER A 55 8.04 18.40 5.21
CA SER A 55 6.62 18.15 5.49
C SER A 55 5.88 17.46 4.34
N ILE A 56 6.45 17.47 3.13
CA ILE A 56 5.81 16.92 1.92
C ILE A 56 5.70 15.39 1.98
N PRO A 57 6.76 14.62 2.28
CA PRO A 57 6.66 13.16 2.32
C PRO A 57 5.57 12.62 3.27
N PRO A 58 5.45 13.09 4.53
CA PRO A 58 4.39 12.61 5.42
C PRO A 58 2.98 13.03 4.97
N LEU A 59 2.83 14.18 4.31
CA LEU A 59 1.54 14.59 3.72
C LEU A 59 1.13 13.65 2.57
N VAL A 60 2.06 13.37 1.65
CA VAL A 60 1.83 12.44 0.54
C VAL A 60 1.53 11.03 1.07
N ALA A 61 2.26 10.58 2.09
CA ALA A 61 2.00 9.30 2.76
C ALA A 61 0.56 9.18 3.27
N ARG A 62 0.09 10.20 3.99
CA ARG A 62 -1.29 10.25 4.52
C ARG A 62 -2.32 10.24 3.39
N ALA A 63 -2.09 11.01 2.33
CA ALA A 63 -2.97 11.02 1.16
C ALA A 63 -3.04 9.64 0.49
N CYS A 64 -1.91 8.97 0.30
CA CYS A 64 -1.86 7.61 -0.27
C CYS A 64 -2.59 6.58 0.59
N ILE A 65 -2.43 6.62 1.92
CA ILE A 65 -3.14 5.71 2.83
C ILE A 65 -4.64 5.91 2.72
N PHE A 66 -5.10 7.16 2.73
CA PHE A 66 -6.51 7.49 2.62
C PHE A 66 -7.09 7.04 1.28
N ASP A 67 -6.42 7.34 0.18
CA ASP A 67 -6.82 6.95 -1.18
C ASP A 67 -6.88 5.42 -1.34
N THR A 68 -5.87 4.70 -0.83
CA THR A 68 -5.86 3.23 -0.80
C THR A 68 -7.05 2.69 -0.01
N GLY A 69 -7.32 3.27 1.16
CA GLY A 69 -8.45 2.92 2.00
C GLY A 69 -9.78 3.11 1.26
N LEU A 70 -9.94 4.21 0.52
CA LEU A 70 -11.14 4.46 -0.29
C LEU A 70 -11.30 3.45 -1.42
N VAL A 71 -10.23 3.16 -2.17
CA VAL A 71 -10.26 2.18 -3.27
C VAL A 71 -10.62 0.78 -2.73
N LEU A 72 -10.01 0.35 -1.63
CA LEU A 72 -10.30 -0.92 -0.99
C LEU A 72 -11.72 -0.97 -0.45
N SER A 73 -12.20 0.12 0.16
CA SER A 73 -13.58 0.23 0.68
C SER A 73 -14.60 0.13 -0.44
N LEU A 74 -14.36 0.80 -1.57
CA LEU A 74 -15.21 0.72 -2.75
C LEU A 74 -15.25 -0.69 -3.32
N ILE A 75 -14.10 -1.36 -3.42
CA ILE A 75 -14.01 -2.74 -3.90
C ILE A 75 -14.72 -3.70 -2.94
N ALA A 76 -14.52 -3.54 -1.63
CA ALA A 76 -15.19 -4.33 -0.59
C ALA A 76 -16.71 -4.17 -0.68
N PHE A 77 -17.20 -2.95 -0.85
CA PHE A 77 -18.62 -2.66 -1.00
C PHE A 77 -19.22 -3.30 -2.27
N ARG A 78 -18.51 -3.20 -3.41
CA ARG A 78 -18.94 -3.81 -4.68
C ARG A 78 -18.90 -5.35 -4.64
N ARG A 79 -17.97 -5.94 -3.87
CA ARG A 79 -17.80 -7.40 -3.75
C ARG A 79 -18.37 -7.97 -2.46
N ARG A 80 -19.14 -7.20 -1.69
CA ARG A 80 -19.64 -7.57 -0.36
C ARG A 80 -20.27 -8.97 -0.30
N LYS A 81 -21.08 -9.35 -1.31
CA LYS A 81 -21.72 -10.68 -1.37
C LYS A 81 -20.70 -11.81 -1.51
N LYS A 82 -19.68 -11.63 -2.36
CA LYS A 82 -18.60 -12.62 -2.56
C LYS A 82 -17.71 -12.72 -1.32
N ILE A 83 -17.39 -11.58 -0.70
CA ILE A 83 -16.60 -11.54 0.55
C ILE A 83 -17.35 -12.24 1.68
N LEU A 84 -18.64 -11.95 1.87
CA LEU A 84 -19.46 -12.61 2.88
C LEU A 84 -19.56 -14.13 2.65
N ALA A 85 -19.73 -14.57 1.41
CA ALA A 85 -19.73 -15.99 1.06
C ALA A 85 -18.39 -16.66 1.40
N TRP A 86 -17.27 -16.02 1.03
CA TRP A 86 -15.92 -16.49 1.37
C TRP A 86 -15.67 -16.55 2.87
N VAL A 87 -16.05 -15.51 3.63
CA VAL A 87 -15.93 -15.49 5.11
C VAL A 87 -16.76 -16.61 5.75
N ARG A 88 -17.98 -16.85 5.27
CA ARG A 88 -18.84 -17.94 5.77
C ARG A 88 -18.22 -19.31 5.50
N ALA A 89 -17.71 -19.54 4.29
CA ALA A 89 -17.02 -20.78 3.93
C ALA A 89 -15.76 -21.00 4.77
N TRP A 90 -14.96 -19.94 4.99
CA TRP A 90 -13.76 -20.01 5.82
C TRP A 90 -14.06 -20.30 7.30
N ARG A 91 -15.12 -19.69 7.86
CA ARG A 91 -15.57 -20.01 9.23
C ARG A 91 -16.05 -21.46 9.34
N ALA A 92 -16.82 -21.94 8.36
CA ALA A 92 -17.29 -23.33 8.35
C ALA A 92 -16.12 -24.32 8.28
N ALA A 93 -15.11 -24.05 7.44
CA ALA A 93 -13.90 -24.87 7.35
C ALA A 93 -13.09 -24.87 8.66
N ARG A 94 -12.97 -23.74 9.36
CA ARG A 94 -12.31 -23.67 10.67
C ARG A 94 -13.04 -24.45 11.75
N VAL A 95 -14.37 -24.40 11.77
CA VAL A 95 -15.19 -25.17 12.72
C VAL A 95 -15.08 -26.68 12.44
N ALA A 96 -15.07 -27.08 11.17
CA ALA A 96 -14.86 -28.47 10.77
C ALA A 96 -13.46 -28.96 11.19
N TYR A 97 -12.41 -28.18 10.93
CA TYR A 97 -11.04 -28.50 11.34
C TYR A 97 -10.90 -28.65 12.86
N GLY A 98 -11.55 -27.78 13.65
CA GLY A 98 -11.57 -27.90 15.12
C GLY A 98 -12.28 -29.16 15.64
N LYS A 99 -13.19 -29.75 14.85
CA LYS A 99 -13.91 -30.98 15.19
C LYS A 99 -13.13 -32.25 14.84
N GLU A 100 -12.21 -32.17 13.89
CA GLU A 100 -11.37 -33.30 13.43
C GLU A 100 -10.03 -33.40 14.16
N LEU A 101 -9.68 -32.43 15.02
CA LEU A 101 -8.51 -32.58 15.90
C LEU A 101 -8.76 -33.79 16.82
N PRO A 102 -7.93 -34.84 16.76
CA PRO A 102 -8.02 -35.93 17.72
C PRO A 102 -7.84 -35.29 19.09
N SER A 103 -8.80 -35.52 20.00
CA SER A 103 -8.62 -35.21 21.41
C SER A 103 -7.39 -35.99 21.84
N VAL A 104 -6.23 -35.31 21.89
CA VAL A 104 -5.03 -35.83 22.52
C VAL A 104 -5.40 -35.94 23.99
N SER A 105 -6.00 -37.05 24.36
CA SER A 105 -6.14 -37.51 25.72
C SER A 105 -4.73 -37.77 26.20
N VAL A 106 -4.13 -36.74 26.78
CA VAL A 106 -2.96 -36.88 27.63
C VAL A 106 -3.47 -37.60 28.88
N SER A 107 -3.36 -38.93 28.85
CA SER A 107 -3.50 -39.82 29.99
C SER A 107 -2.20 -39.85 30.79
#